data_AF-A0A1I6WRI2-F1
#
_entry.id   AF-A0A1I6WRI2-F1
#
_cell.length_a   1.000
_cell.length_b   1.000
_cell.length_c   1.000
_cell.angle_alpha   90.00
_cell.angle_beta   90.00
_cell.angle_gamma   90.00
#
_symmetry.space_group_name_H-M   'P 1'
#
loop_
_entity.id
_entity.type
_entity.pdbx_description
1 polymer ?
#
loop_
_entity_poly.entity_id
_entity_poly.type
_entity_poly.pdbx_seq_one_letter_code
_entity_poly.pdbx_strand_id
1 'polypeptide(L)'
;MARRGVFVRAEEVAFLEEVRRWRQQCVLVLTRAKPQGPLYNAASKVIDAIDDVAEVVTSDRRTFYQQDATTPGPHLPPTRFRTVE
;
A
#
# COMPACT_ATOMS: atom_id res chain seq x y z
N MET A 1 13.62 1.22 18.81
CA MET A 1 12.48 0.96 19.72
C MET A 1 11.36 1.91 19.34
N ALA A 2 10.33 1.43 18.64
CA ALA A 2 9.21 2.25 18.21
C ALA A 2 8.32 2.62 19.41
N ARG A 3 8.01 3.91 19.56
CA ARG A 3 7.14 4.43 20.62
C ARG A 3 5.69 4.01 20.29
N ARG A 4 5.26 2.85 20.79
CA ARG A 4 3.83 2.53 20.94
C ARG A 4 3.23 3.56 21.90
N GLY A 5 2.48 4.55 21.42
CA GLY A 5 1.69 5.39 22.32
C GLY A 5 1.38 6.81 21.85
N VAL A 6 0.82 7.00 20.66
CA VAL A 6 0.28 8.33 20.27
C VAL A 6 -1.25 8.32 20.16
N PHE A 7 -1.90 7.18 19.91
CA PHE A 7 -3.34 7.10 19.66
C PHE A 7 -4.01 5.98 20.44
N VAL A 8 -5.31 6.13 20.72
CA VAL A 8 -6.15 5.04 21.24
C VAL A 8 -6.50 4.11 20.07
N ARG A 9 -6.56 2.78 20.27
CA ARG A 9 -6.83 1.78 19.21
C ARG A 9 -7.98 2.13 18.26
N ALA A 10 -9.05 2.76 18.74
CA ALA A 10 -10.18 3.17 17.90
C ALA A 10 -9.83 4.33 16.96
N GLU A 11 -9.02 5.28 17.42
CA GLU A 11 -8.52 6.40 16.62
C GLU A 11 -7.53 5.90 15.57
N GLU A 12 -6.63 4.99 15.93
CA GLU A 12 -5.72 4.33 14.98
C GLU A 12 -6.48 3.71 13.81
N VAL A 13 -7.56 2.98 14.09
CA VAL A 13 -8.41 2.37 13.05
C VAL A 13 -9.07 3.45 12.17
N ALA A 14 -9.65 4.49 12.76
CA ALA A 14 -10.30 5.56 12.01
C ALA A 14 -9.30 6.32 11.10
N PHE A 15 -8.11 6.62 11.60
CA PHE A 15 -7.05 7.24 10.79
C PHE A 15 -6.62 6.33 9.64
N LEU A 16 -6.45 5.03 9.89
CA LEU A 16 -6.06 4.09 8.85
C LEU A 16 -7.13 3.92 7.76
N GLU A 17 -8.41 3.96 8.12
CA GLU A 17 -9.50 3.93 7.14
C GLU A 17 -9.48 5.18 6.25
N GLU A 18 -9.27 6.36 6.82
CA GLU A 18 -9.21 7.61 6.06
C GLU A 18 -8.02 7.62 5.10
N VAL A 19 -6.83 7.29 5.59
CA VAL A 19 -5.59 7.25 4.80
C VAL A 19 -5.67 6.19 3.70
N ARG A 20 -6.33 5.05 3.97
CA ARG A 20 -6.64 4.03 2.95
C ARG A 20 -7.51 4.59 1.82
N ARG A 21 -8.54 5.38 2.14
CA ARG A 21 -9.40 6.02 1.13
C ARG A 21 -8.60 6.98 0.25
N TRP A 22 -7.76 7.82 0.84
CA TRP A 22 -6.90 8.74 0.08
C TRP A 22 -5.97 7.99 -0.86
N ARG A 23 -5.33 6.92 -0.36
CA ARG A 23 -4.44 6.07 -1.17
C ARG A 23 -5.15 5.51 -2.41
N GLN A 24 -6.36 5.00 -2.24
CA GLN A 24 -7.16 4.44 -3.33
C GLN A 24 -7.46 5.49 -4.41
N GLN A 25 -7.78 6.73 -4.02
CA GLN A 25 -8.01 7.81 -4.98
C GLN A 25 -6.73 8.17 -5.75
N CYS A 26 -5.58 8.22 -5.09
CA CYS A 26 -4.30 8.44 -5.76
C CYS A 26 -3.94 7.30 -6.73
N VAL A 27 -4.24 6.05 -6.37
CA VAL A 27 -4.08 4.90 -7.29
C VAL A 27 -4.96 5.08 -8.53
N LEU A 28 -6.21 5.51 -8.40
CA LEU A 28 -7.06 5.78 -9.56
C LEU A 28 -6.47 6.86 -10.47
N VAL A 29 -5.87 7.92 -9.91
CA VAL A 29 -5.13 8.92 -10.70
C VAL A 29 -3.94 8.29 -11.42
N LEU A 30 -3.13 7.47 -10.73
CA LEU A 30 -1.98 6.78 -11.34
C LEU A 30 -2.37 5.88 -12.50
N THR A 31 -3.47 5.11 -12.37
CA THR A 31 -3.93 4.19 -13.43
C THR A 31 -4.33 4.91 -14.72
N ARG A 32 -4.67 6.19 -14.64
CA ARG A 32 -5.09 7.02 -15.78
C ARG A 32 -3.98 7.95 -16.28
N ALA A 33 -2.99 8.24 -15.44
CA ALA A 33 -1.88 9.10 -15.79
C ALA A 33 -0.91 8.39 -16.74
N LYS A 34 -0.28 9.16 -17.64
CA LYS A 34 0.82 8.64 -18.46
C LYS A 34 1.95 8.15 -17.54
N PRO A 35 2.41 6.89 -17.65
CA PRO A 35 3.51 6.37 -16.85
C PRO A 35 4.73 7.28 -16.90
N GLN A 36 5.34 7.54 -15.75
CA GLN A 36 6.51 8.42 -15.57
C GLN A 36 6.29 9.89 -15.98
N GLY A 37 5.07 10.28 -16.34
CA GLY A 37 4.71 11.68 -16.64
C GLY A 37 4.59 12.54 -15.37
N PRO A 38 4.47 13.88 -15.51
CA PRO A 38 4.43 14.79 -14.36
C PRO A 38 3.31 14.47 -13.36
N LEU A 39 2.10 14.17 -13.85
CA LEU A 39 0.97 13.78 -13.00
C LEU A 39 1.21 12.44 -12.30
N TYR A 40 1.79 11.46 -13.00
CA TYR A 40 2.14 10.17 -12.44
C TYR A 40 3.15 10.35 -11.30
N ASN A 41 4.25 11.08 -11.55
CA ASN A 41 5.29 11.31 -10.56
C ASN A 41 4.77 12.10 -9.35
N ALA A 42 3.87 13.07 -9.56
CA ALA A 42 3.24 13.81 -8.47
C ALA A 42 2.33 12.90 -7.64
N ALA A 43 1.45 12.12 -8.27
CA ALA A 43 0.55 11.21 -7.58
C ALA A 43 1.31 10.10 -6.83
N SER A 44 2.42 9.58 -7.37
CA SER A 44 3.28 8.62 -6.67
C SER A 44 3.86 9.20 -5.39
N LYS A 45 4.36 10.44 -5.42
CA LYS A 45 4.88 11.11 -4.21
C LYS A 45 3.81 11.32 -3.14
N VAL A 46 2.56 11.56 -3.54
CA VAL A 46 1.44 11.65 -2.60
C VAL A 46 1.18 10.30 -1.94
N ILE A 47 1.25 9.20 -2.69
CA ILE A 47 1.13 7.84 -2.14
C ILE A 47 2.24 7.56 -1.14
N ASP A 48 3.49 7.94 -1.43
CA ASP A 48 4.61 7.75 -0.50
C ASP A 48 4.34 8.48 0.83
N ALA A 49 3.88 9.73 0.78
CA ALA A 49 3.53 10.50 1.98
C ALA A 49 2.35 9.90 2.76
N ILE A 50 1.37 9.30 2.07
CA ILE A 50 0.25 8.58 2.67
C ILE A 50 0.74 7.30 3.38
N ASP A 51 1.66 6.56 2.75
CA ASP A 51 2.25 5.36 3.32
C ASP A 51 3.11 5.70 4.56
N ASP A 52 3.80 6.85 4.57
CA ASP A 52 4.51 7.38 5.75
C ASP A 52 3.55 7.69 6.92
N VAL A 53 2.37 8.27 6.64
CA VAL A 53 1.33 8.49 7.68
C VAL A 53 0.89 7.15 8.27
N ALA A 54 0.69 6.14 7.43
CA ALA A 54 0.35 4.78 7.88
C ALA A 54 1.43 4.21 8.80
N GLU A 55 2.70 4.35 8.41
CA GLU A 55 3.85 3.91 9.19
C GLU A 55 3.89 4.59 10.56
N VAL A 56 3.63 5.89 10.64
CA VAL A 56 3.59 6.60 11.94
C VAL A 56 2.46 6.07 12.84
N VAL A 57 1.30 5.75 12.26
CA VAL A 57 0.13 5.26 13.01
C VAL A 57 0.32 3.81 13.47
N THR A 58 0.84 2.91 12.64
CA THR A 58 0.96 1.47 12.96
C THR A 58 2.33 1.03 13.43
N SER A 59 3.36 1.89 13.28
CA SER A 59 4.77 1.49 13.32
C SER A 59 5.13 0.39 12.30
N ASP A 60 4.31 0.23 11.24
CA ASP A 60 4.51 -0.76 10.18
C ASP A 60 4.36 -0.14 8.79
N ARG A 61 5.50 -0.01 8.10
CA ARG A 61 5.61 0.50 6.73
C ARG A 61 4.89 -0.36 5.69
N ARG A 62 4.59 -1.63 6.00
CA ARG A 62 3.94 -2.58 5.08
C ARG A 62 2.42 -2.57 5.18
N THR A 63 1.84 -1.72 6.02
CA THR A 63 0.38 -1.68 6.28
C THR A 63 -0.46 -1.60 5.01
N PHE A 64 0.01 -0.89 3.98
CA PHE A 64 -0.66 -0.77 2.68
C PHE A 64 0.05 -1.45 1.52
N TYR A 65 1.14 -2.16 1.79
CA TYR A 65 1.83 -2.91 0.74
C TYR A 65 0.89 -4.02 0.30
N GLN A 66 0.55 -4.03 -0.99
CA GLN A 66 -0.07 -5.21 -1.57
C GLN A 66 0.92 -6.35 -1.37
N GLN A 67 0.44 -7.45 -0.81
CA GLN A 67 1.20 -8.69 -0.74
C GLN A 67 1.65 -9.00 -2.18
N ASP A 68 2.96 -9.11 -2.40
CA ASP A 68 3.48 -9.40 -3.73
C ASP A 68 2.75 -10.62 -4.31
N ALA A 69 2.42 -10.55 -5.60
CA ALA A 69 1.77 -11.66 -6.34
C ALA A 69 2.60 -12.96 -6.35
N THR A 70 3.80 -12.94 -5.79
CA THR A 70 4.71 -14.07 -5.61
C THR A 70 4.48 -14.87 -4.33
N THR A 71 3.53 -14.49 -3.46
CA THR A 71 3.07 -15.40 -2.40
C THR A 71 1.80 -16.11 -2.89
N PRO A 72 1.89 -17.37 -3.35
CA PRO A 72 0.68 -18.15 -3.60
C PRO A 72 -0.09 -18.24 -2.29
N GLY A 73 -1.34 -17.78 -2.28
CA GLY A 73 -2.23 -18.06 -1.15
C GLY A 73 -2.35 -19.57 -0.92
N PRO A 74 -2.65 -20.04 0.30
CA PRO A 74 -2.71 -21.47 0.64
C PRO A 74 -3.75 -22.28 -0.15
N HIS A 75 -4.54 -21.63 -1.01
CA HIS A 75 -5.58 -22.22 -1.84
C HIS A 75 -5.28 -22.23 -3.34
N LEU A 76 -4.09 -21.78 -3.77
CA LEU A 76 -3.72 -21.84 -5.18
C LEU A 76 -2.90 -23.10 -5.48
N PRO A 77 -3.27 -23.88 -6.52
CA PRO A 77 -2.50 -25.05 -6.92
C PRO A 77 -1.09 -24.63 -7.40
N PRO A 78 -0.05 -25.44 -7.15
CA PRO A 78 1.31 -25.08 -7.51
C PRO A 78 1.43 -24.88 -9.02
N THR A 79 1.85 -23.69 -9.43
CA THR A 79 2.10 -23.33 -10.83
C THR A 79 3.24 -24.19 -11.36
N ARG A 80 2.93 -25.20 -12.18
CA ARG A 80 3.97 -25.92 -12.95
C ARG A 80 4.45 -24.98 -14.05
N PHE A 81 5.64 -24.42 -13.90
CA PHE A 81 6.31 -23.78 -15.02
C PHE A 81 6.57 -24.85 -16.09
N ARG A 82 5.98 -24.65 -17.27
CA ARG A 82 6.20 -25.52 -18.43
C ARG A 82 7.58 -25.17 -18.98
N THR A 83 8.58 -25.99 -18.69
CA THR A 83 9.82 -25.98 -19.47
C THR A 83 9.47 -26.37 -20.90
N VAL A 84 9.78 -25.47 -21.84
CA VAL A 84 9.72 -25.74 -23.27
C VAL A 84 11.06 -26.37 -23.62
N GLU A 85 11.04 -27.64 -24.02
CA GLU A 85 12.08 -28.23 -24.87
C GLU A 85 11.62 -28.19 -26.33
#